data_AF-A0A4R6KIL7-F1
#
_entry.id   AF-A0A4R6KIL7-F1
#
_cell.length_a   1.000
_cell.length_b   1.000
_cell.length_c   1.000
_cell.angle_alpha   90.00
_cell.angle_beta   90.00
_cell.angle_gamma   90.00
#
_symmetry.space_group_name_H-M   'P 1'
#
loop_
_entity.id
_entity.type
_entity.pdbx_description
1 polymer ?
#
loop_
_entity_poly.entity_id
_entity_poly.type
_entity_poly.pdbx_seq_one_letter_code
_entity_poly.pdbx_strand_id
1 'polypeptide(L)'
;MAEIGVIGGSGFYSFLDGARTVPVETPFGPPSEPPVVGQVNGREVAFIPRHGADHRLPPHRVNYRANLWALHSLGVRQVLGPCAVGSLRPELGPGTIVVPDQYVDRTWGREHTLYDGPPRPVAHTSPADPYCATGRAAVIAAGNGSLASSGTMVVINGPRFSTRAESQWHAAQGWSVVGMTGAPEASIARELALCYTSIAVVTDHDAGVVAGEGVTQAEVFEVFARSIDKLKALLTDVIGQLPKPDTDCACRHSLDGTAAENLW
;
A
#
# COMPACT_ATOMS: atom_id res chain seq x y z
N MET A 1 14.42 -14.50 -9.03
CA MET A 1 14.05 -13.78 -7.80
C MET A 1 13.01 -12.75 -8.19
N ALA A 2 11.99 -12.52 -7.36
CA ALA A 2 10.91 -11.61 -7.72
C ALA A 2 11.43 -10.17 -7.68
N GLU A 3 11.26 -9.42 -8.77
CA GLU A 3 11.71 -8.02 -8.86
C GLU A 3 10.73 -7.06 -8.20
N ILE A 4 9.43 -7.38 -8.35
CA ILE A 4 8.30 -6.55 -7.97
C ILE A 4 7.43 -7.32 -6.97
N GLY A 5 6.97 -6.62 -5.94
CA GLY A 5 5.97 -7.07 -4.99
C GLY A 5 4.63 -6.38 -5.24
N VAL A 6 3.53 -7.10 -5.03
CA VAL A 6 2.18 -6.54 -5.02
C VAL A 6 1.50 -6.93 -3.70
N ILE A 7 1.06 -5.94 -2.92
CA ILE A 7 0.35 -6.17 -1.65
C ILE A 7 -1.14 -5.87 -1.83
N GLY A 8 -1.94 -6.94 -1.96
CA GLY A 8 -3.36 -6.87 -2.28
C GLY A 8 -4.24 -6.45 -1.10
N GLY A 9 -5.08 -5.44 -1.29
CA GLY A 9 -6.04 -4.96 -0.28
C GLY A 9 -7.34 -5.76 -0.21
N SER A 10 -8.34 -5.21 0.51
CA SER A 10 -9.72 -5.71 0.50
C SER A 10 -10.22 -5.94 -0.93
N GLY A 11 -10.76 -7.13 -1.20
CA GLY A 11 -11.26 -7.54 -2.51
C GLY A 11 -10.20 -7.95 -3.54
N PHE A 12 -8.91 -7.83 -3.23
CA PHE A 12 -7.81 -8.22 -4.11
C PHE A 12 -6.92 -9.27 -3.45
N TYR A 13 -7.40 -10.52 -3.42
CA TYR A 13 -6.73 -11.64 -2.74
C TYR A 13 -5.97 -12.59 -3.68
N SER A 14 -6.15 -12.44 -5.00
CA SER A 14 -5.43 -13.17 -6.03
C SER A 14 -5.16 -12.28 -7.25
N PHE A 15 -4.00 -12.48 -7.86
CA PHE A 15 -3.52 -11.69 -9.00
C PHE A 15 -2.78 -12.50 -10.06
N LEU A 16 -2.08 -13.56 -9.67
CA LEU A 16 -1.14 -14.28 -10.52
C LEU A 16 -1.66 -15.68 -10.84
N ASP A 17 -1.86 -15.97 -12.12
CA ASP A 17 -2.22 -17.32 -12.59
C ASP A 17 -0.99 -18.23 -12.62
N GLY A 18 -1.17 -19.51 -12.28
CA GLY A 18 -0.09 -20.51 -12.26
C GLY A 18 1.05 -20.22 -11.25
N ALA A 19 0.84 -19.31 -10.30
CA ALA A 19 1.86 -18.92 -9.33
C ALA A 19 2.23 -20.06 -8.37
N ARG A 20 3.51 -20.11 -7.99
CA ARG A 20 4.03 -21.04 -6.97
C ARG A 20 4.03 -20.36 -5.60
N THR A 21 3.61 -21.08 -4.56
CA THR A 21 3.78 -20.62 -3.17
C THR A 21 5.25 -20.70 -2.77
N VAL A 22 5.74 -19.67 -2.08
CA VAL A 22 7.12 -19.57 -1.58
C VAL A 22 7.05 -19.20 -0.10
N PRO A 23 7.05 -20.19 0.81
CA PRO A 23 7.09 -19.93 2.25
C PRO A 23 8.35 -19.14 2.62
N VAL A 24 8.17 -18.14 3.49
CA VAL A 24 9.25 -17.31 4.03
C VAL A 24 9.06 -17.17 5.52
N GLU A 25 10.09 -17.52 6.29
CA GLU A 25 10.18 -17.18 7.71
C GLU A 25 10.72 -15.76 7.85
N THR A 26 10.16 -14.94 8.76
CA THR A 26 10.61 -13.56 8.97
C THR A 26 11.00 -13.32 10.43
N PRO A 27 11.92 -12.37 10.73
CA PRO A 27 12.26 -11.97 12.09
C PRO A 27 11.10 -11.34 12.88
N PHE A 28 9.94 -11.11 12.25
CA PHE A 28 8.79 -10.39 12.78
C PHE A 28 7.54 -11.28 12.88
N GLY A 29 7.71 -12.61 12.77
CA GLY A 29 6.61 -13.57 12.72
C GLY A 29 6.13 -13.87 11.29
N PRO A 30 4.97 -14.54 11.13
CA PRO A 30 4.47 -14.89 9.81
C PRO A 30 3.94 -13.65 9.05
N PRO A 31 4.09 -13.61 7.71
CA PRO A 31 3.33 -12.69 6.86
C PRO A 31 1.83 -13.05 6.87
N SER A 32 0.98 -12.18 6.32
CA SER A 32 -0.46 -12.37 6.22
C SER A 32 -0.84 -13.67 5.47
N GLU A 33 -0.07 -14.03 4.45
CA GLU A 33 0.01 -15.35 3.83
C GLU A 33 1.45 -15.61 3.36
N PRO A 34 1.85 -16.88 3.14
CA PRO A 34 3.04 -17.19 2.36
C PRO A 34 3.00 -16.48 0.99
N PRO A 35 4.06 -15.77 0.58
CA PRO A 35 4.14 -15.14 -0.74
C PRO A 35 3.89 -16.14 -1.86
N VAL A 36 3.16 -15.72 -2.90
CA VAL A 36 3.09 -16.46 -4.17
C VAL A 36 3.88 -15.73 -5.24
N VAL A 37 4.62 -16.47 -6.08
CA VAL A 37 5.46 -15.92 -7.15
C VAL A 37 4.99 -16.45 -8.51
N GLY A 38 4.76 -15.54 -9.45
CA GLY A 38 4.34 -15.82 -10.81
C GLY A 38 4.96 -14.83 -11.79
N GLN A 39 4.42 -14.76 -13.01
CA GLN A 39 4.86 -13.78 -14.01
C GLN A 39 3.74 -12.86 -14.47
N VAL A 40 4.09 -11.61 -14.73
CA VAL A 40 3.25 -10.61 -15.41
C VAL A 40 4.12 -9.94 -16.47
N ASN A 41 3.69 -9.96 -17.74
CA ASN A 41 4.44 -9.40 -18.87
C ASN A 41 5.93 -9.82 -18.90
N GLY A 42 6.22 -11.08 -18.57
CA GLY A 42 7.58 -11.65 -18.54
C GLY A 42 8.44 -11.30 -17.32
N ARG A 43 7.92 -10.56 -16.33
CA ARG A 43 8.63 -10.22 -15.09
C ARG A 43 8.21 -11.13 -13.93
N GLU A 44 9.15 -11.57 -13.09
CA GLU A 44 8.81 -12.27 -11.84
C GLU A 44 8.19 -11.29 -10.83
N VAL A 45 6.95 -11.58 -10.42
CA VAL A 45 6.17 -10.80 -9.45
C VAL A 45 5.86 -11.68 -8.24
N ALA A 46 6.10 -11.15 -7.04
CA ALA A 46 5.63 -11.72 -5.78
C ALA A 46 4.34 -11.02 -5.33
N PHE A 47 3.40 -11.77 -4.77
CA PHE A 47 2.12 -11.25 -4.28
C PHE A 47 1.83 -11.74 -2.86
N ILE A 48 1.31 -10.84 -2.02
CA ILE A 48 0.79 -11.14 -0.67
C ILE A 48 -0.58 -10.45 -0.50
N PRO A 49 -1.66 -11.17 -0.13
CA PRO A 49 -2.91 -10.54 0.28
C PRO A 49 -2.77 -9.99 1.70
N ARG A 50 -2.86 -8.65 1.83
CA ARG A 50 -2.63 -7.89 3.08
C ARG A 50 -3.45 -8.42 4.26
N HIS A 51 -4.67 -8.85 4.00
CA HIS A 51 -5.65 -9.26 5.01
C HIS A 51 -5.75 -10.77 5.24
N GLY A 52 -4.86 -11.57 4.63
CA GLY A 52 -5.08 -13.00 4.46
C GLY A 52 -5.92 -13.28 3.20
N ALA A 53 -5.84 -14.50 2.66
CA ALA A 53 -6.61 -14.88 1.47
C ALA A 53 -8.14 -14.95 1.72
N ASP A 54 -8.52 -15.10 2.98
CA ASP A 54 -9.89 -15.14 3.51
C ASP A 54 -10.35 -13.82 4.17
N HIS A 55 -9.53 -12.76 4.08
CA HIS A 55 -9.77 -11.46 4.72
C HIS A 55 -9.86 -11.49 6.27
N ARG A 56 -9.32 -12.51 6.95
CA ARG A 56 -9.40 -12.65 8.42
C ARG A 56 -8.70 -11.55 9.23
N LEU A 57 -7.72 -10.84 8.66
CA LEU A 57 -6.88 -9.88 9.39
C LEU A 57 -7.41 -8.45 9.26
N PRO A 58 -8.00 -7.84 10.31
CA PRO A 58 -8.35 -6.42 10.29
C PRO A 58 -7.08 -5.55 10.21
N PRO A 59 -7.14 -4.31 9.70
CA PRO A 59 -5.96 -3.48 9.42
C PRO A 59 -4.96 -3.36 10.58
N HIS A 60 -5.44 -3.14 11.81
CA HIS A 60 -4.60 -3.03 13.01
C HIS A 60 -3.96 -4.36 13.48
N ARG A 61 -4.22 -5.49 12.80
CA ARG A 61 -3.61 -6.82 13.04
C ARG A 61 -2.80 -7.34 11.86
N VAL A 62 -2.69 -6.58 10.77
CA VAL A 62 -1.83 -6.92 9.64
C VAL A 62 -0.37 -6.85 10.08
N ASN A 63 0.41 -7.89 9.80
CA ASN A 63 1.85 -7.91 10.09
C ASN A 63 2.65 -7.22 8.97
N TYR A 64 2.57 -5.90 8.92
CA TYR A 64 3.23 -5.07 7.90
C TYR A 64 4.75 -5.34 7.81
N ARG A 65 5.41 -5.56 8.96
CA ARG A 65 6.84 -5.90 9.05
C ARG A 65 7.14 -7.20 8.31
N ALA A 66 6.43 -8.28 8.64
CA ALA A 66 6.64 -9.57 7.98
C ALA A 66 6.27 -9.55 6.49
N ASN A 67 5.19 -8.85 6.09
CA ASN A 67 4.80 -8.76 4.68
C ASN A 67 5.88 -8.11 3.81
N LEU A 68 6.39 -6.95 4.22
CA LEU A 68 7.39 -6.23 3.44
C LEU A 68 8.77 -6.88 3.54
N TRP A 69 9.15 -7.43 4.70
CA TRP A 69 10.39 -8.17 4.85
C TRP A 69 10.40 -9.44 3.99
N ALA A 70 9.28 -10.19 3.94
CA ALA A 70 9.16 -11.39 3.11
C ALA A 70 9.24 -11.09 1.60
N LEU A 71 8.74 -9.93 1.15
CA LEU A 71 8.97 -9.47 -0.22
C LEU A 71 10.45 -9.11 -0.43
N HIS A 72 11.05 -8.32 0.47
CA HIS A 72 12.45 -7.90 0.39
C HIS A 72 13.42 -9.10 0.28
N SER A 73 13.21 -10.14 1.09
CA SER A 73 14.02 -11.36 1.11
C SER A 73 13.88 -12.23 -0.15
N LEU A 74 12.81 -12.05 -0.93
CA LEU A 74 12.63 -12.72 -2.23
C LEU A 74 13.28 -11.97 -3.41
N GLY A 75 13.99 -10.87 -3.11
CA GLY A 75 14.68 -10.01 -4.08
C GLY A 75 13.88 -8.78 -4.51
N VAL A 76 12.68 -8.56 -3.97
CA VAL A 76 11.82 -7.44 -4.39
C VAL A 76 12.49 -6.12 -4.02
N ARG A 77 12.48 -5.15 -4.94
CA ARG A 77 12.92 -3.77 -4.69
C ARG A 77 11.87 -2.71 -5.02
N GLN A 78 10.77 -3.10 -5.68
CA GLN A 78 9.66 -2.22 -6.03
C GLN A 78 8.36 -2.85 -5.56
N VAL A 79 7.52 -2.12 -4.84
CA VAL A 79 6.27 -2.64 -4.27
C VAL A 79 5.09 -1.76 -4.65
N LEU A 80 4.06 -2.37 -5.23
CA LEU A 80 2.77 -1.75 -5.53
C LEU A 80 1.76 -2.16 -4.45
N GLY A 81 1.21 -1.17 -3.75
CA GLY A 81 0.26 -1.34 -2.66
C GLY A 81 -1.12 -0.80 -3.01
N PRO A 82 -1.96 -1.55 -3.74
CA PRO A 82 -3.36 -1.20 -3.92
C PRO A 82 -4.16 -1.29 -2.61
N CYS A 83 -5.06 -0.33 -2.40
CA CYS A 83 -5.95 -0.26 -1.24
C CYS A 83 -7.30 0.38 -1.59
N ALA A 84 -8.37 -0.08 -0.93
CA ALA A 84 -9.67 0.61 -0.94
C ALA A 84 -9.64 1.81 0.03
N VAL A 85 -10.26 2.92 -0.36
CA VAL A 85 -10.34 4.16 0.45
C VAL A 85 -11.68 4.86 0.29
N GLY A 86 -12.12 5.54 1.36
CA GLY A 86 -13.20 6.52 1.27
C GLY A 86 -12.66 7.86 0.76
N SER A 87 -13.47 8.58 0.00
CA SER A 87 -13.14 9.93 -0.48
C SER A 87 -13.48 11.00 0.56
N LEU A 88 -12.60 12.00 0.68
CA LEU A 88 -12.83 13.23 1.45
C LEU A 88 -13.15 14.44 0.54
N ARG A 89 -13.37 14.20 -0.76
CA ARG A 89 -13.47 15.21 -1.82
C ARG A 89 -14.62 14.88 -2.78
N PRO A 90 -15.63 15.76 -2.98
CA PRO A 90 -16.79 15.46 -3.83
C PRO A 90 -16.42 14.97 -5.24
N GLU A 91 -15.38 15.59 -5.83
CA GLU A 91 -14.85 15.31 -7.16
C GLU A 91 -14.17 13.94 -7.31
N LEU A 92 -13.73 13.32 -6.20
CA LEU A 92 -13.17 11.96 -6.20
C LEU A 92 -14.29 10.97 -5.89
N GLY A 93 -15.04 10.56 -6.91
CA GLY A 93 -16.14 9.59 -6.77
C GLY A 93 -15.71 8.11 -6.73
N PRO A 94 -16.61 7.20 -6.33
CA PRO A 94 -16.42 5.74 -6.43
C PRO A 94 -15.89 5.28 -7.79
N GLY A 95 -14.84 4.43 -7.79
CA GLY A 95 -14.14 3.96 -8.99
C GLY A 95 -13.03 4.88 -9.52
N THR A 96 -12.88 6.09 -8.96
CA THR A 96 -11.70 6.92 -9.18
C THR A 96 -10.47 6.27 -8.57
N ILE A 97 -9.37 6.25 -9.33
CA ILE A 97 -8.05 5.86 -8.83
C ILE A 97 -7.32 7.13 -8.42
N VAL A 98 -6.69 7.11 -7.26
CA VAL A 98 -5.81 8.15 -6.72
C VAL A 98 -4.43 7.54 -6.55
N VAL A 99 -3.38 8.29 -6.87
CA VAL A 99 -1.98 7.92 -6.60
C VAL A 99 -1.45 8.85 -5.51
N PRO A 100 -1.58 8.50 -4.22
CA PRO A 100 -1.16 9.38 -3.13
C PRO A 100 0.31 9.78 -3.23
N ASP A 101 0.61 11.03 -2.91
CA ASP A 101 1.96 11.57 -2.66
C ASP A 101 2.25 11.70 -1.17
N GLN A 102 1.24 11.81 -0.33
CA GLN A 102 1.37 12.03 1.11
C GLN A 102 0.42 11.15 1.93
N TYR A 103 0.76 10.93 3.20
CA TYR A 103 -0.17 10.36 4.18
C TYR A 103 -0.12 11.12 5.52
N VAL A 104 -1.20 11.02 6.29
CA VAL A 104 -1.25 11.45 7.70
C VAL A 104 -1.61 10.26 8.56
N ASP A 105 -0.72 9.92 9.50
CA ASP A 105 -0.92 8.78 10.40
C ASP A 105 -1.85 9.14 11.57
N ARG A 106 -2.93 8.38 11.72
CA ARG A 106 -3.83 8.37 12.89
C ARG A 106 -4.01 6.94 13.44
N THR A 107 -3.05 6.06 13.16
CA THR A 107 -2.97 4.70 13.69
C THR A 107 -2.33 4.69 15.08
N TRP A 108 -2.48 3.58 15.80
CA TRP A 108 -1.87 3.38 17.13
C TRP A 108 -1.85 1.89 17.48
N GLY A 109 -0.93 1.49 18.36
CA GLY A 109 -0.79 0.09 18.80
C GLY A 109 -0.35 -0.89 17.71
N ARG A 110 0.13 -0.38 16.57
CA ARG A 110 0.71 -1.16 15.47
C ARG A 110 2.22 -1.22 15.63
N GLU A 111 2.78 -2.38 15.34
CA GLU A 111 4.21 -2.58 15.12
C GLU A 111 4.64 -1.78 13.87
N HIS A 112 5.33 -0.66 14.08
CA HIS A 112 5.51 0.37 13.05
C HIS A 112 6.98 0.59 12.61
N THR A 113 7.93 -0.12 13.24
CA THR A 113 9.35 -0.09 12.87
C THR A 113 9.97 -1.48 12.94
N LEU A 114 10.96 -1.74 12.08
CA LEU A 114 11.87 -2.88 12.09
C LEU A 114 13.00 -2.70 13.11
N TYR A 115 13.26 -1.47 13.56
CA TYR A 115 14.37 -1.05 14.41
C TYR A 115 13.95 -0.85 15.87
N ASP A 116 13.19 -1.83 16.38
CA ASP A 116 12.55 -1.85 17.70
C ASP A 116 13.54 -2.16 18.86
N GLY A 117 14.69 -1.49 18.85
CA GLY A 117 15.71 -1.58 19.90
C GLY A 117 16.68 -2.77 19.81
N PRO A 118 17.54 -2.95 20.85
CA PRO A 118 18.69 -3.86 20.82
C PRO A 118 18.34 -5.32 20.49
N PRO A 119 19.17 -6.02 19.70
CA PRO A 119 20.50 -5.61 19.21
C PRO A 119 20.48 -4.69 17.99
N ARG A 120 19.30 -4.32 17.46
CA ARG A 120 19.21 -3.39 16.33
C ARG A 120 19.50 -1.96 16.77
N PRO A 121 20.16 -1.14 15.94
CA PRO A 121 20.37 0.28 16.23
C PRO A 121 19.07 1.05 16.03
N VAL A 122 19.05 2.30 16.52
CA VAL A 122 17.99 3.26 16.19
C VAL A 122 18.19 3.75 14.75
N ALA A 123 17.12 3.74 13.95
CA ALA A 123 17.10 4.32 12.61
C ALA A 123 16.04 5.43 12.52
N HIS A 124 16.35 6.50 11.80
CA HIS A 124 15.45 7.62 11.56
C HIS A 124 15.35 7.90 10.06
N THR A 125 14.62 7.06 9.34
CA THR A 125 14.35 7.28 7.91
C THR A 125 13.46 8.51 7.71
N SER A 126 13.80 9.39 6.77
CA SER A 126 12.94 10.53 6.41
C SER A 126 11.64 10.06 5.72
N PRO A 127 10.46 10.40 6.27
CA PRO A 127 9.17 10.10 5.64
C PRO A 127 8.64 11.28 4.80
N ALA A 128 9.43 12.34 4.59
CA ALA A 128 8.98 13.60 3.98
C ALA A 128 8.28 13.43 2.63
N ASP A 129 8.82 12.56 1.78
CA ASP A 129 8.17 12.05 0.57
C ASP A 129 8.01 10.53 0.72
N PRO A 130 6.89 10.04 1.28
CA PRO A 130 6.78 8.66 1.75
C PRO A 130 6.77 7.63 0.61
N TYR A 131 6.24 8.01 -0.55
CA TYR A 131 6.08 7.15 -1.73
C TYR A 131 7.16 7.38 -2.79
N CYS A 132 7.50 6.35 -3.55
CA CYS A 132 8.53 6.40 -4.58
C CYS A 132 8.11 7.27 -5.78
N ALA A 133 8.82 8.38 -6.04
CA ALA A 133 8.53 9.27 -7.16
C ALA A 133 8.50 8.53 -8.52
N THR A 134 9.47 7.63 -8.77
CA THR A 134 9.56 6.86 -10.02
C THR A 134 8.40 5.86 -10.17
N GLY A 135 8.04 5.17 -9.09
CA GLY A 135 6.91 4.24 -9.09
C GLY A 135 5.57 4.96 -9.28
N ARG A 136 5.37 6.11 -8.61
CA ARG A 136 4.21 6.99 -8.84
C ARG A 136 4.14 7.47 -10.29
N ALA A 137 5.26 7.90 -10.88
CA ALA A 137 5.31 8.35 -12.26
C ALA A 137 4.88 7.26 -13.25
N ALA A 138 5.29 6.00 -13.03
CA ALA A 138 4.84 4.86 -13.83
C ALA A 138 3.32 4.63 -13.72
N VAL A 139 2.74 4.70 -12.51
CA VAL A 139 1.27 4.60 -12.33
C VAL A 139 0.54 5.75 -13.00
N ILE A 140 1.03 6.98 -12.86
CA ILE A 140 0.41 8.18 -13.47
C ILE A 140 0.44 8.11 -15.00
N ALA A 141 1.56 7.66 -15.59
CA ALA A 141 1.69 7.46 -17.02
C ALA A 141 0.73 6.38 -17.54
N ALA A 142 0.68 5.21 -16.91
CA ALA A 142 -0.23 4.13 -17.28
C ALA A 142 -1.71 4.52 -17.09
N GLY A 143 -2.02 5.41 -16.14
CA GLY A 143 -3.36 5.95 -15.96
C GLY A 143 -3.85 6.89 -17.07
N ASN A 144 -2.95 7.42 -17.91
CA ASN A 144 -3.25 8.26 -19.08
C ASN A 144 -4.33 9.35 -18.82
N GLY A 145 -4.20 10.07 -17.70
CA GLY A 145 -5.14 11.14 -17.29
C GLY A 145 -6.47 10.68 -16.68
N SER A 146 -6.72 9.36 -16.56
CA SER A 146 -7.96 8.80 -15.97
C SER A 146 -7.92 8.58 -14.44
N LEU A 147 -6.90 9.14 -13.78
CA LEU A 147 -6.66 9.03 -12.33
C LEU A 147 -6.21 10.37 -11.72
N ALA A 148 -6.39 10.53 -10.41
CA ALA A 148 -5.85 11.67 -9.66
C ALA A 148 -4.37 11.43 -9.33
N SER A 149 -3.50 12.30 -9.82
CA SER A 149 -2.03 12.15 -9.77
C SER A 149 -1.37 12.60 -8.46
N SER A 150 -2.15 13.00 -7.46
CA SER A 150 -1.72 13.34 -6.10
C SER A 150 -2.89 13.20 -5.12
N GLY A 151 -2.59 13.25 -3.83
CA GLY A 151 -3.58 13.29 -2.76
C GLY A 151 -3.02 12.81 -1.42
N THR A 152 -3.44 13.47 -0.34
CA THR A 152 -3.07 13.08 1.02
C THR A 152 -4.05 12.03 1.55
N MET A 153 -3.54 10.85 1.91
CA MET A 153 -4.32 9.81 2.59
C MET A 153 -4.25 9.95 4.11
N VAL A 154 -5.36 10.18 4.80
CA VAL A 154 -5.40 9.95 6.25
C VAL A 154 -5.56 8.45 6.53
N VAL A 155 -4.68 7.91 7.38
CA VAL A 155 -4.70 6.50 7.76
C VAL A 155 -5.26 6.37 9.18
N ILE A 156 -6.53 5.97 9.29
CA ILE A 156 -7.18 5.73 10.60
C ILE A 156 -6.93 4.31 11.09
N ASN A 157 -6.96 4.09 12.41
CA ASN A 157 -6.60 2.77 12.96
C ASN A 157 -7.60 1.64 12.60
N GLY A 158 -8.87 1.97 12.39
CA GLY A 158 -9.96 0.98 12.26
C GLY A 158 -10.24 0.24 13.57
N PRO A 159 -11.03 -0.86 13.54
CA PRO A 159 -11.72 -1.41 12.37
C PRO A 159 -13.01 -0.65 12.02
N ARG A 160 -13.51 0.24 12.89
CA ARG A 160 -14.65 1.10 12.56
C ARG A 160 -14.29 2.12 11.48
N PHE A 161 -15.28 2.53 10.70
CA PHE A 161 -15.20 3.73 9.85
C PHE A 161 -15.21 5.02 10.69
N SER A 162 -14.97 6.15 10.02
CA SER A 162 -15.08 7.48 10.61
C SER A 162 -16.51 7.77 11.06
N THR A 163 -16.66 8.48 12.17
CA THR A 163 -17.89 9.23 12.44
C THR A 163 -17.99 10.41 11.47
N ARG A 164 -19.21 10.93 11.25
CA ARG A 164 -19.42 12.13 10.40
C ARG A 164 -18.58 13.33 10.85
N ALA A 165 -18.42 13.53 12.16
CA ALA A 165 -17.58 14.60 12.72
C ALA A 165 -16.09 14.39 12.42
N GLU A 166 -15.57 13.15 12.51
CA GLU A 166 -14.19 12.85 12.12
C GLU A 166 -13.97 13.05 10.61
N SER A 167 -14.88 12.55 9.78
CA SER A 167 -14.84 12.68 8.32
C SER A 167 -14.83 14.14 7.86
N GLN A 168 -15.74 14.96 8.41
CA GLN A 168 -15.78 16.40 8.15
C GLN A 168 -14.52 17.12 8.64
N TRP A 169 -13.96 16.72 9.79
CA TRP A 169 -12.69 17.27 10.27
C TRP A 169 -11.51 16.88 9.37
N HIS A 170 -11.44 15.62 8.90
CA HIS A 170 -10.42 15.15 7.94
C HIS A 170 -10.49 15.93 6.62
N ALA A 171 -11.69 16.11 6.06
CA ALA A 171 -11.91 16.91 4.85
C ALA A 171 -11.53 18.39 5.07
N ALA A 172 -11.84 18.97 6.23
CA ALA A 172 -11.45 20.33 6.60
C ALA A 172 -9.93 20.52 6.80
N GLN A 173 -9.15 19.45 7.03
CA GLN A 173 -7.68 19.52 6.99
C GLN A 173 -7.12 19.57 5.55
N GLY A 174 -7.99 19.51 4.54
CA GLY A 174 -7.59 19.53 3.13
C GLY A 174 -7.10 18.19 2.58
N TRP A 175 -7.31 17.08 3.30
CA TRP A 175 -6.91 15.76 2.83
C TRP A 175 -7.81 15.25 1.69
N SER A 176 -7.39 14.19 1.01
CA SER A 176 -8.02 13.72 -0.24
C SER A 176 -8.85 12.46 -0.05
N VAL A 177 -8.30 11.49 0.70
CA VAL A 177 -8.91 10.18 0.92
C VAL A 177 -8.62 9.67 2.34
N VAL A 178 -9.46 8.77 2.84
CA VAL A 178 -9.31 8.07 4.12
C VAL A 178 -9.15 6.57 3.89
N GLY A 179 -8.12 5.98 4.50
CA GLY A 179 -7.84 4.55 4.44
C GLY A 179 -7.44 4.00 5.81
N MET A 180 -7.12 2.70 5.88
CA MET A 180 -6.69 2.05 7.13
C MET A 180 -5.32 1.37 7.02
N THR A 181 -4.68 1.35 5.85
CA THR A 181 -3.52 0.48 5.57
C THR A 181 -2.25 1.18 5.08
N GLY A 182 -2.29 2.47 4.70
CA GLY A 182 -1.13 3.17 4.15
C GLY A 182 0.06 3.32 5.11
N ALA A 183 -0.21 3.31 6.42
CA ALA A 183 0.76 3.34 7.50
C ALA A 183 0.50 2.16 8.46
N PRO A 184 1.54 1.51 9.02
CA PRO A 184 2.98 1.77 8.81
C PRO A 184 3.57 1.14 7.54
N GLU A 185 2.75 0.71 6.57
CA GLU A 185 3.22 0.01 5.37
C GLU A 185 4.23 0.83 4.55
N ALA A 186 3.96 2.12 4.31
CA ALA A 186 4.89 2.98 3.58
C ALA A 186 6.20 3.27 4.35
N SER A 187 6.13 3.42 5.68
CA SER A 187 7.33 3.67 6.51
C SER A 187 8.21 2.43 6.65
N ILE A 188 7.62 1.25 6.86
CA ILE A 188 8.36 -0.03 6.90
C ILE A 188 9.01 -0.32 5.54
N ALA A 189 8.36 0.04 4.44
CA ALA A 189 8.97 -0.11 3.12
C ALA A 189 10.18 0.81 2.95
N ARG A 190 10.14 2.04 3.50
CA ARG A 190 11.29 2.96 3.54
C ARG A 190 12.42 2.44 4.42
N GLU A 191 12.10 1.79 5.54
CA GLU A 191 13.06 1.09 6.42
C GLU A 191 13.70 -0.16 5.79
N LEU A 192 13.18 -0.65 4.66
CA LEU A 192 13.78 -1.71 3.84
C LEU A 192 14.38 -1.17 2.53
N ALA A 193 14.53 0.16 2.39
CA ALA A 193 15.03 0.79 1.17
C ALA A 193 14.22 0.42 -0.10
N LEU A 194 12.94 0.08 0.06
CA LEU A 194 12.04 -0.33 -1.02
C LEU A 194 11.38 0.87 -1.71
N CYS A 195 11.26 0.80 -3.04
CA CYS A 195 10.44 1.72 -3.82
C CYS A 195 8.95 1.38 -3.64
N TYR A 196 8.28 1.99 -2.66
CA TYR A 196 6.86 1.76 -2.38
C TYR A 196 5.92 2.74 -3.07
N THR A 197 4.86 2.24 -3.72
CA THR A 197 3.83 3.06 -4.39
C THR A 197 2.43 2.63 -3.97
N SER A 198 1.67 3.53 -3.34
CA SER A 198 0.26 3.29 -3.02
C SER A 198 -0.64 3.56 -4.22
N ILE A 199 -1.67 2.74 -4.42
CA ILE A 199 -2.68 2.92 -5.47
C ILE A 199 -4.06 2.86 -4.79
N ALA A 200 -4.66 4.02 -4.55
CA ALA A 200 -5.92 4.13 -3.83
C ALA A 200 -7.10 4.01 -4.81
N VAL A 201 -7.99 3.04 -4.58
CA VAL A 201 -9.27 2.92 -5.29
C VAL A 201 -10.35 3.50 -4.40
N VAL A 202 -10.98 4.60 -4.83
CA VAL A 202 -12.10 5.19 -4.10
C VAL A 202 -13.29 4.25 -4.15
N THR A 203 -13.81 3.86 -2.99
CA THR A 203 -15.00 3.00 -2.88
C THR A 203 -16.28 3.74 -2.50
N ASP A 204 -16.15 4.89 -1.86
CA ASP A 204 -17.24 5.60 -1.19
C ASP A 204 -16.85 7.06 -0.92
N HIS A 205 -17.76 7.85 -0.34
CA HIS A 205 -17.55 9.26 0.05
C HIS A 205 -17.42 9.45 1.58
N ASP A 206 -16.98 8.38 2.28
CA ASP A 206 -16.92 8.28 3.75
C ASP A 206 -18.26 8.71 4.40
N ALA A 207 -18.23 9.17 5.65
CA ALA A 207 -19.40 9.65 6.38
C ALA A 207 -19.63 11.17 6.31
N GLY A 208 -18.89 11.95 5.50
CA GLY A 208 -18.81 13.41 5.65
C GLY A 208 -19.01 14.26 4.40
N VAL A 209 -18.70 13.76 3.20
CA VAL A 209 -18.61 14.57 1.97
C VAL A 209 -19.96 14.79 1.29
N VAL A 210 -20.81 13.76 1.30
CA VAL A 210 -22.17 13.80 0.78
C VAL A 210 -23.14 13.55 1.94
N ALA A 211 -24.24 14.29 1.99
CA ALA A 211 -25.32 14.03 2.93
C ALA A 211 -26.03 12.73 2.55
N GLY A 212 -25.78 11.66 3.31
CA GLY A 212 -26.26 10.30 3.06
C GLY A 212 -26.01 9.38 4.26
N GLU A 213 -26.35 8.10 4.13
CA GLU A 213 -26.41 7.14 5.24
C GLU A 213 -25.04 6.81 5.87
N GLY A 214 -23.95 7.01 5.12
CA GLY A 214 -22.56 6.75 5.54
C GLY A 214 -22.07 5.38 5.07
N VAL A 215 -20.75 5.21 4.96
CA VAL A 215 -20.14 4.02 4.37
C VAL A 215 -20.42 2.72 5.15
N THR A 216 -20.80 1.68 4.41
CA THR A 216 -20.90 0.29 4.88
C THR A 216 -19.82 -0.59 4.26
N GLN A 217 -19.49 -1.70 4.94
CA GLN A 217 -18.56 -2.70 4.40
C GLN A 217 -19.05 -3.34 3.10
N ALA A 218 -20.38 -3.47 2.91
CA ALA A 218 -20.95 -4.08 1.71
C ALA A 218 -20.72 -3.22 0.45
N GLU A 219 -20.96 -1.91 0.55
CA GLU A 219 -20.73 -0.95 -0.55
C GLU A 219 -19.25 -0.93 -0.96
N VAL A 220 -18.34 -0.97 0.02
CA VAL A 220 -16.89 -1.03 -0.23
C VAL A 220 -16.53 -2.24 -1.09
N PHE A 221 -17.05 -3.43 -0.74
CA PHE A 221 -16.80 -4.64 -1.54
C PHE A 221 -17.47 -4.59 -2.92
N GLU A 222 -18.67 -4.02 -3.04
CA GLU A 222 -19.38 -3.91 -4.31
C GLU A 222 -18.70 -2.97 -5.31
N VAL A 223 -18.26 -1.78 -4.86
CA VAL A 223 -17.52 -0.84 -5.71
C VAL A 223 -16.14 -1.39 -6.05
N PHE A 224 -15.45 -2.02 -5.10
CA PHE A 224 -14.15 -2.61 -5.36
C PHE A 224 -14.25 -3.77 -6.37
N ALA A 225 -15.27 -4.63 -6.27
CA ALA A 225 -15.53 -5.70 -7.24
C ALA A 225 -15.80 -5.14 -8.65
N ARG A 226 -16.47 -3.99 -8.77
CA ARG A 226 -16.64 -3.29 -10.07
C ARG A 226 -15.35 -2.63 -10.59
N SER A 227 -14.38 -2.39 -9.72
CA SER A 227 -13.13 -1.69 -10.03
C SER A 227 -11.93 -2.64 -10.23
N ILE A 228 -12.06 -3.92 -9.88
CA ILE A 228 -10.93 -4.85 -9.78
C ILE A 228 -10.25 -5.13 -11.11
N ASP A 229 -11.01 -5.24 -12.20
CA ASP A 229 -10.44 -5.53 -13.53
C ASP A 229 -9.70 -4.30 -14.09
N LYS A 230 -10.23 -3.09 -13.86
CA LYS A 230 -9.53 -1.83 -14.15
C LYS A 230 -8.22 -1.73 -13.36
N LEU A 231 -8.23 -2.13 -12.08
CA LEU A 231 -7.04 -2.15 -11.24
C LEU A 231 -6.02 -3.21 -11.73
N LYS A 232 -6.47 -4.42 -12.07
CA LYS A 232 -5.60 -5.49 -12.59
C LYS A 232 -4.95 -5.10 -13.92
N ALA A 233 -5.70 -4.48 -14.83
CA ALA A 233 -5.17 -3.93 -16.07
C ALA A 233 -4.10 -2.86 -15.80
N LEU A 234 -4.40 -1.86 -14.97
CA LEU A 234 -3.44 -0.82 -14.58
C LEU A 234 -2.17 -1.41 -13.94
N LEU A 235 -2.32 -2.38 -13.02
CA LEU A 235 -1.17 -3.06 -12.40
C LEU A 235 -0.32 -3.81 -13.44
N THR A 236 -0.96 -4.47 -14.42
CA THR A 236 -0.27 -5.22 -15.48
C THR A 236 0.55 -4.28 -16.37
N ASP A 237 -0.02 -3.14 -16.76
CA ASP A 237 0.66 -2.10 -17.54
C ASP A 237 1.81 -1.44 -16.77
N VAL A 238 1.57 -1.09 -15.50
CA VAL A 238 2.59 -0.53 -14.60
C VAL A 238 3.74 -1.50 -14.38
N ILE A 239 3.46 -2.79 -14.15
CA ILE A 239 4.52 -3.81 -14.00
C ILE A 239 5.38 -3.90 -15.27
N GLY A 240 4.78 -3.78 -16.45
CA GLY A 240 5.52 -3.71 -17.71
C GLY A 240 6.39 -2.46 -17.87
N GLN A 241 6.00 -1.33 -17.24
CA GLN A 241 6.64 -0.02 -17.38
C GLN A 241 7.59 0.37 -16.24
N LEU A 242 7.48 -0.24 -15.06
CA LEU A 242 8.37 0.03 -13.93
C LEU A 242 9.84 -0.17 -14.35
N PRO A 243 10.78 0.66 -13.87
CA PRO A 243 12.19 0.50 -14.19
C PRO A 243 12.73 -0.87 -13.74
N LYS A 244 13.94 -1.19 -14.16
CA LYS A 244 14.65 -2.36 -13.63
C LYS A 244 14.98 -2.13 -12.14
N PRO A 245 15.14 -3.18 -11.32
CA PRO A 245 15.48 -3.05 -9.90
C PRO A 245 16.82 -2.37 -9.59
N ASP A 246 17.73 -2.28 -10.57
CA ASP A 246 19.06 -1.66 -10.46
C ASP A 246 19.02 -0.12 -10.63
N THR A 247 18.27 0.38 -11.62
CA THR A 247 17.26 1.45 -11.47
C THR A 247 17.49 2.56 -10.42
N ASP A 248 18.60 3.30 -10.40
CA ASP A 248 18.92 4.20 -9.27
C ASP A 248 17.76 5.13 -8.84
N CYS A 249 17.58 5.27 -7.52
CA CYS A 249 16.42 5.91 -6.90
C CYS A 249 16.68 6.24 -5.43
N ALA A 250 16.30 7.46 -5.01
CA ALA A 250 16.44 7.94 -3.63
C ALA A 250 15.74 7.08 -2.55
N CYS A 251 14.81 6.18 -2.93
CA CYS A 251 14.21 5.25 -1.98
C CYS A 251 15.19 4.19 -1.45
N ARG A 252 16.21 3.78 -2.24
CA ARG A 252 17.23 2.84 -1.73
C ARG A 252 18.20 3.53 -0.77
N HIS A 253 18.54 4.78 -1.06
CA HIS A 253 19.48 5.58 -0.27
C HIS A 253 18.89 6.10 1.05
N SER A 254 17.79 5.49 1.52
CA SER A 254 17.04 5.93 2.71
C SER A 254 17.71 5.60 4.04
N LEU A 255 18.73 4.73 4.01
CA LEU A 255 19.51 4.28 5.16
C LEU A 255 20.99 4.69 5.07
N ASP A 256 21.41 5.36 4.00
CA ASP A 256 22.80 5.75 3.75
C ASP A 256 23.37 6.60 4.89
N GLY A 257 24.55 6.23 5.39
CA GLY A 257 25.19 6.88 6.52
C GLY A 257 24.49 6.69 7.87
N THR A 258 23.44 5.86 7.95
CA THR A 258 22.80 5.48 9.21
C THR A 258 23.42 4.20 9.78
N ALA A 259 23.26 3.97 11.08
CA ALA A 259 23.68 2.71 11.69
C ALA A 259 22.91 1.47 11.18
N ALA A 260 21.82 1.68 10.43
CA ALA A 260 20.98 0.62 9.87
C ALA A 260 21.32 0.25 8.42
N GLU A 261 22.29 0.93 7.80
CA GLU A 261 22.77 0.64 6.46
C GLU A 261 23.25 -0.83 6.36
N ASN A 262 22.82 -1.55 5.33
CA ASN A 262 23.20 -2.95 5.05
C ASN A 262 22.81 -4.00 6.12
N LEU A 263 21.83 -3.72 7.00
CA LEU A 263 21.36 -4.71 8.00
C LEU A 263 20.40 -5.80 7.46
N TRP A 264 19.87 -5.67 6.24
CA TRP A 264 18.84 -6.54 5.67
C TRP A 264 19.12 -6.95 4.22
#